data_AF-A0A963U5J9-F1
#
_entry.id   AF-A0A963U5J9-F1
#
_cell.length_a   1.000
_cell.length_b   1.000
_cell.length_c   1.000
_cell.angle_alpha   90.00
_cell.angle_beta   90.00
_cell.angle_gamma   90.00
#
_symmetry.space_group_name_H-M   'P 1'
#
loop_
_entity.id
_entity.type
_entity.pdbx_description
1 polymer ?
#
loop_
_entity_poly.entity_id
_entity_poly.type
_entity_poly.pdbx_seq_one_letter_code
_entity_poly.pdbx_strand_id
1 'polypeptide(L)' 'WHTGHPGGIKFRTAEQVLEGAHPERVVIKAVERMITRNKLGRQQMTHLRVYAGTEHPHEAQSPEVLDVKSMNPKNTRSA' A
#
# COMPACT_ATOMS: atom_id res chain seq x y z
N TRP A 1 -12.08 5.73 -10.12
CA TRP A 1 -13.08 6.03 -9.07
C TRP A 1 -14.20 6.85 -9.68
N HIS A 2 -15.35 6.96 -9.00
CA HIS A 2 -16.50 7.74 -9.47
C HIS A 2 -16.62 9.05 -8.69
N THR A 3 -16.98 10.15 -9.34
CA THR A 3 -17.16 11.47 -8.70
C THR A 3 -18.56 11.72 -8.14
N GLY A 4 -19.52 10.83 -8.40
CA GLY A 4 -20.91 10.95 -7.94
C GLY A 4 -21.87 11.65 -8.90
N HIS A 5 -21.37 12.20 -10.02
CA HIS A 5 -22.17 12.89 -11.04
C HIS A 5 -22.30 12.03 -12.31
N PRO A 6 -23.35 12.22 -13.14
CA PRO A 6 -23.43 11.57 -14.45
C PRO A 6 -22.17 11.84 -15.29
N GLY A 7 -21.59 10.79 -15.89
CA GLY A 7 -20.32 10.86 -16.61
C GLY A 7 -19.07 10.94 -15.72
N GLY A 8 -19.21 10.76 -14.40
CA GLY A 8 -18.14 10.93 -13.42
C GLY A 8 -17.14 9.78 -13.26
N ILE A 9 -17.07 8.83 -14.19
CA ILE A 9 -16.16 7.68 -14.11
C ILE A 9 -14.74 8.15 -14.48
N LYS A 10 -13.80 8.02 -13.53
CA LYS A 10 -12.36 8.24 -13.76
C LYS A 10 -11.60 6.93 -13.68
N PHE A 11 -10.64 6.74 -14.59
CA PHE A 11 -9.75 5.59 -14.62
C PHE A 11 -8.29 6.05 -14.56
N ARG A 12 -7.43 5.22 -13.95
CA ARG A 12 -5.97 5.36 -13.97
C ARG A 12 -5.36 3.97 -13.96
N THR A 13 -4.29 3.75 -14.73
CA THR A 13 -3.49 2.52 -14.67
C THR A 13 -2.61 2.51 -13.42
N ALA A 14 -2.07 1.35 -13.05
CA ALA A 14 -1.12 1.26 -11.93
C ALA A 14 0.14 2.08 -12.19
N GLU A 15 0.67 2.00 -13.41
CA GLU A 15 1.81 2.78 -13.90
C GLU A 15 1.58 4.29 -13.72
N GLN A 16 0.44 4.81 -14.15
CA GLN A 16 0.08 6.22 -13.97
C GLN A 16 -0.02 6.66 -12.50
N VAL A 17 -0.27 5.74 -11.57
CA VAL A 17 -0.28 6.06 -10.13
C VAL A 17 1.14 6.06 -9.58
N LEU A 18 1.98 5.11 -10.02
CA LEU A 18 3.39 5.02 -9.63
C LEU A 18 4.23 6.20 -10.13
N GLU A 19 3.96 6.67 -11.35
CA GLU A 19 4.65 7.85 -11.91
C GLU A 19 4.06 9.18 -11.42
N GLY A 20 2.88 9.12 -10.79
CA GLY A 20 2.16 10.31 -10.36
C GLY A 20 2.66 10.88 -9.03
N ALA A 21 1.91 11.87 -8.52
CA ALA A 21 2.22 12.53 -7.25
C ALA A 21 2.10 11.65 -5.99
N HIS A 22 1.51 10.45 -6.11
CA HIS A 22 1.18 9.59 -4.96
C HIS A 22 1.42 8.10 -5.28
N PRO A 23 2.67 7.67 -5.53
CA PRO A 23 3.03 6.28 -5.81
C PRO A 23 2.63 5.32 -4.66
N GLU A 24 2.66 5.79 -3.42
CA GLU A 24 2.34 5.01 -2.21
C GLU A 24 0.93 4.40 -2.24
N ARG A 25 0.01 5.00 -3.00
CA ARG A 25 -1.39 4.56 -3.09
C ARG A 25 -1.54 3.17 -3.68
N VAL A 26 -0.64 2.72 -4.55
CA VAL A 26 -0.73 1.38 -5.14
C VAL A 26 -0.62 0.32 -4.06
N VAL A 27 0.39 0.44 -3.20
CA VAL A 27 0.63 -0.51 -2.10
C VAL A 27 -0.47 -0.41 -1.05
N ILE A 28 -0.86 0.80 -0.64
CA ILE A 28 -1.94 1.00 0.34
C ILE A 28 -3.25 0.35 -0.15
N LYS A 29 -3.60 0.53 -1.44
CA LYS A 29 -4.80 -0.07 -2.02
C LYS A 29 -4.73 -1.59 -2.15
N ALA A 30 -3.54 -2.14 -2.38
CA ALA A 30 -3.34 -3.59 -2.39
C ALA A 30 -3.60 -4.19 -1.00
N VAL A 31 -3.00 -3.61 0.06
CA VAL A 31 -3.19 -4.03 1.44
C VAL A 31 -4.64 -3.85 1.89
N GLU A 32 -5.27 -2.70 1.57
CA GLU A 32 -6.68 -2.43 1.89
C GLU A 32 -7.62 -3.49 1.30
N ARG A 33 -7.29 -4.08 0.14
CA ARG A 33 -8.09 -5.15 -0.48
C ARG A 33 -7.88 -6.52 0.17
N MET A 34 -6.79 -6.73 0.89
CA MET A 34 -6.50 -7.97 1.62
C MET A 34 -7.11 -7.97 3.04
N ILE A 35 -7.49 -6.81 3.57
CA ILE A 35 -8.09 -6.67 4.90
C ILE A 35 -9.63 -6.69 4.81
N THR A 36 -10.26 -7.37 5.77
CA THR A 36 -11.72 -7.39 5.92
C THR A 36 -12.29 -5.99 6.14
N ARG A 37 -13.29 -5.61 5.35
CA ARG A 37 -13.93 -4.28 5.42
C ARG A 37 -14.88 -4.17 6.60
N ASN A 38 -14.32 -3.88 7.78
CA ASN A 38 -15.08 -3.60 8.99
C ASN A 38 -14.42 -2.47 9.81
N LYS A 39 -14.97 -2.14 10.98
CA LYS A 39 -14.42 -1.08 11.86
C LYS A 39 -12.96 -1.37 12.26
N LEU A 40 -12.65 -2.63 12.58
CA LEU A 40 -11.30 -3.06 12.95
C LEU A 40 -10.32 -2.97 11.76
N GLY A 41 -10.75 -3.34 10.56
CA GLY A 41 -9.94 -3.21 9.34
C GLY A 41 -9.56 -1.76 9.06
N ARG A 42 -10.49 -0.82 9.28
CA ARG A 42 -10.18 0.61 9.18
C ARG A 42 -9.16 1.07 10.23
N GLN A 43 -9.22 0.53 11.45
CA GLN A 43 -8.22 0.79 12.49
C GLN A 43 -6.85 0.19 12.11
N GLN A 44 -6.80 -1.05 11.64
CA GLN A 44 -5.55 -1.68 11.21
C GLN A 44 -4.85 -0.89 10.10
N MET A 45 -5.62 -0.34 9.15
CA MET A 45 -5.08 0.49 8.08
C MET A 45 -4.41 1.78 8.58
N THR A 46 -4.71 2.29 9.78
CA THR A 46 -4.03 3.49 10.31
C THR A 46 -2.61 3.20 10.81
N HIS A 47 -2.29 1.93 11.09
CA HIS A 47 -0.96 1.49 11.50
C HIS A 47 -0.02 1.34 10.29
N LEU A 48 -0.56 1.20 9.08
CA LEU A 48 0.24 1.07 7.86
C LEU A 48 0.83 2.43 7.44
N ARG A 49 2.16 2.51 7.36
CA ARG A 49 2.90 3.65 6.80
C ARG A 49 3.66 3.19 5.56
N VAL A 50 3.43 3.88 4.44
CA VAL A 50 4.08 3.60 3.16
C VAL A 50 4.75 4.88 2.68
N TYR A 51 6.04 4.80 2.36
CA TYR A 51 6.84 5.91 1.87
C TYR A 51 7.28 5.62 0.44
N ALA A 52 7.29 6.66 -0.39
CA ALA A 52 7.74 6.58 -1.77
C ALA A 52 9.28 6.52 -1.88
N GLY A 53 9.96 7.20 -0.95
CA GLY A 53 11.42 7.24 -0.87
C GLY A 53 12.00 6.09 -0.05
N THR A 54 13.32 6.08 0.06
CA THR A 54 14.09 5.10 0.83
C THR A 54 14.09 5.36 2.34
N GLU A 55 13.68 6.55 2.76
CA GLU A 55 13.75 7.01 4.15
C GLU A 55 12.37 7.12 4.79
N HIS A 56 12.33 6.96 6.12
CA HIS A 56 11.15 7.16 6.95
C HIS A 56 11.46 8.01 8.19
N PRO A 57 10.53 8.85 8.68
CA PRO A 57 10.76 9.71 9.84
C PRO A 57 10.67 8.98 11.20
N HIS A 58 10.60 7.65 11.21
CA HIS A 58 10.33 6.84 12.40
C HIS A 58 11.58 6.30 13.12
N GLU A 59 12.73 6.95 12.96
CA GLU A 59 13.99 6.51 13.58
C GLU A 59 13.90 6.41 15.11
N ALA A 60 13.16 7.32 15.76
CA ALA A 60 12.98 7.32 17.22
C ALA A 60 12.25 6.07 17.75
N GLN A 61 11.58 5.30 16.88
CA GLN A 61 10.85 4.08 17.26
C GLN A 61 11.74 2.83 17.16
N SER A 62 12.99 2.97 16.74
CA SER A 62 13.95 1.86 16.53
C SER A 62 13.33 0.66 15.77
N PRO A 63 12.81 0.88 14.54
CA PRO A 63 12.17 -0.18 13.79
C PRO A 63 13.15 -1.31 13.43
N GLU A 64 12.71 -2.56 13.61
CA GLU A 64 13.47 -3.74 13.21
C GLU A 64 13.16 -4.13 11.76
N VAL A 65 14.21 -4.49 11.02
CA VAL A 65 14.07 -4.93 9.62
C VAL A 65 13.48 -6.34 9.58
N LEU A 66 12.31 -6.47 8.95
CA LEU A 66 11.67 -7.77 8.72
C LEU A 66 12.05 -8.33 7.35
N ASP A 67 12.86 -9.39 7.32
CA ASP A 67 13.17 -10.11 6.09
C ASP A 67 12.10 -11.17 5.77
N VAL A 68 11.13 -10.80 4.93
CA VAL A 68 10.06 -11.70 4.47
C VAL A 68 10.59 -12.76 3.50
N LYS A 69 11.74 -12.52 2.85
CA LYS A 69 12.27 -13.41 1.80
C LYS A 69 12.73 -14.75 2.38
N SER A 70 13.39 -14.73 3.55
CA SER A 70 13.91 -15.95 4.20
C SER A 70 12.85 -16.80 4.89
N MET A 71 11.66 -16.24 5.18
CA MET A 71 10.61 -16.94 5.94
C MET A 71 9.97 -18.11 5.19
N ASN A 72 9.97 -18.10 3.85
CA ASN A 72 9.37 -19.17 3.05
C ASN A 72 10.09 -19.36 1.72
N PRO A 73 10.47 -20.59 1.34
CA PRO A 73 11.06 -20.88 0.02
C PRO A 73 10.21 -20.46 -1.18
N LYS A 74 8.90 -20.22 -1.00
CA LYS A 74 8.02 -19.70 -2.07
C LYS A 74 8.22 -18.20 -2.32
N ASN A 75 8.77 -17.46 -1.36
CA ASN A 75 8.97 -16.00 -1.47
C ASN A 75 10.20 -15.64 -2.33
N THR A 76 11.05 -16.61 -2.64
CA THR A 76 12.24 -16.45 -3.50
C THR A 76 12.00 -16.90 -4.94
N ARG A 77 10.88 -17.57 -5.23
CA ARG A 77 10.58 -18.09 -6.57
C ARG A 77 10.14 -16.94 -7.47
N SER A 78 10.91 -16.71 -8.53
CA SER A 78 10.47 -15.90 -9.67
C SER A 78 9.39 -16.69 -10.43
N ALA A 79 8.35 -16.00 -10.89
CA ALA A 79 7.35 -16.57 -11.81
C ALA A 79 7.93 -16.73 -13.21
#